data_AF-A0A925WKG7-F1
#
_entry.id   AF-A0A925WKG7-F1
#
_cell.length_a   1.000
_cell.length_b   1.000
_cell.length_c   1.000
_cell.angle_alpha   90.00
_cell.angle_beta   90.00
_cell.angle_gamma   90.00
#
_symmetry.space_group_name_H-M   'P 1'
#
loop_
_entity.id
_entity.type
_entity.pdbx_description
1 polymer ?
#
loop_
_entity_poly.entity_id
_entity_poly.type
_entity_poly.pdbx_seq_one_letter_code
_entity_poly.pdbx_strand_id
1 'polypeptide(L)'
;RAVKRVLPGDDSQLVLVIDQFEELFTLVDEEPMRAHFMDSLITAVSDPRSQIRVIITLRADFYDRPLNYVRFGELVQKRTEVVLPLTGEEIEAAVTRPAERVGLQLERGLITAIVTDVREQPGALPLLQYALTELFERREGRSLTLAAYNNIGGTMGALARRADELYAGLGKDGQEAARQMFLRLVTLGEGTEDTRRRIFQSELLSLGQDKDMMGLVLDSFGRYRLLTFDNDPQTRASTVEVAHEALIRQWTRLREWLSTSREDLRAQRRVTSAAHDWLEANQDRSFLVSGNRLDQLETWYKTTTLALTVNERAYIDAALARREEQRAQEVARAEREQALERQAVTRLRALVGVMAGAAVIAFLLSIFAFSQSQAAQAAQREAEIARDDAEVARVDAEKNAQEANSLTLAANARNALTTESNPMLALGLALAANAAYQPPTVEVSRVLASAVYAPGVRARLEGHTSAVTAVAYSTDGTQVASGSADGTLRLWDIATSATVWEVTSDGIFTSVVFSPDGTIVYAANTDMT
;
A
#
# COMPACT_ATOMS: atom_id res chain seq x y z
N ARG A 1 60.78 62.05 -9.11
CA ARG A 1 60.36 63.43 -8.71
C ARG A 1 60.09 63.55 -7.21
N ALA A 2 59.35 62.64 -6.58
CA ALA A 2 59.08 62.66 -5.14
C ALA A 2 60.38 62.61 -4.29
N VAL A 3 61.31 61.72 -4.62
CA VAL A 3 62.61 61.59 -3.94
C VAL A 3 63.38 62.93 -3.86
N LYS A 4 63.45 63.69 -4.96
CA LYS A 4 64.11 65.01 -5.02
C LYS A 4 63.43 66.11 -4.19
N ARG A 5 62.20 65.89 -3.72
CA ARG A 5 61.49 66.83 -2.84
C ARG A 5 61.72 66.53 -1.36
N VAL A 6 62.09 65.29 -1.04
CA VAL A 6 62.25 64.81 0.35
C VAL A 6 63.73 64.79 0.74
N LEU A 7 64.61 64.45 -0.20
CA LEU A 7 66.04 64.45 0.06
C LEU A 7 66.63 65.87 0.01
N PRO A 8 67.62 66.17 0.86
CA PRO A 8 68.45 67.35 0.69
C PRO A 8 69.16 67.30 -0.68
N GLY A 9 69.58 68.46 -1.20
CA GLY A 9 70.24 68.58 -2.51
C GLY A 9 71.67 68.01 -2.56
N ASP A 10 71.98 67.03 -1.71
CA ASP A 10 73.27 66.37 -1.56
C ASP A 10 73.20 64.90 -2.05
N ASP A 11 74.23 64.12 -1.73
CA ASP A 11 74.35 62.69 -2.08
C ASP A 11 73.55 61.76 -1.15
N SER A 12 72.62 62.29 -0.35
CA SER A 12 71.77 61.49 0.52
C SER A 12 70.96 60.45 -0.28
N GLN A 13 70.67 59.32 0.37
CA GLN A 13 69.84 58.26 -0.19
C GLN A 13 68.54 58.11 0.60
N LEU A 14 67.46 57.82 -0.11
CA LEU A 14 66.16 57.51 0.50
C LEU A 14 66.04 56.00 0.65
N VAL A 15 65.94 55.51 1.88
CA VAL A 15 65.58 54.11 2.14
C VAL A 15 64.06 54.02 2.32
N LEU A 16 63.40 53.31 1.40
CA LEU A 16 61.99 52.96 1.50
C LEU A 16 61.88 51.54 2.03
N VAL A 17 61.36 51.39 3.24
CA VAL A 17 61.06 50.08 3.83
C VAL A 17 59.57 49.81 3.61
N ILE A 18 59.26 48.71 2.93
CA ILE A 18 57.91 48.20 2.74
C ILE A 18 57.82 46.93 3.58
N ASP A 19 57.18 47.05 4.75
CA ASP A 19 56.91 45.90 5.60
C ASP A 19 55.67 45.15 5.09
N GLN A 20 55.57 43.86 5.40
CA GLN A 20 54.44 42.99 5.04
C GLN A 20 54.08 43.03 3.54
N PHE A 21 55.07 42.87 2.66
CA PHE A 21 54.86 42.95 1.21
C PHE A 21 53.84 41.93 0.68
N GLU A 22 53.58 40.84 1.44
CA GLU A 22 52.51 39.89 1.14
C GLU A 22 51.12 40.52 1.06
N GLU A 23 50.88 41.66 1.73
CA GLU A 23 49.60 42.38 1.69
C GLU A 23 49.22 42.84 0.28
N LEU A 24 50.21 43.05 -0.59
CA LEU A 24 49.97 43.32 -2.00
C LEU A 24 49.19 42.18 -2.67
N PHE A 25 49.35 40.94 -2.22
CA PHE A 25 48.71 39.76 -2.80
C PHE A 25 47.46 39.32 -2.04
N THR A 26 47.27 39.77 -0.79
CA THR A 26 46.10 39.41 0.03
C THR A 26 45.03 40.50 0.08
N LEU A 27 45.41 41.78 0.00
CA LEU A 27 44.49 42.92 0.13
C LEU A 27 44.13 43.59 -1.20
N VAL A 28 44.95 43.43 -2.24
CA VAL A 28 44.73 44.04 -3.56
C VAL A 28 44.22 42.99 -4.53
N ASP A 29 42.94 43.06 -4.91
CA ASP A 29 42.32 42.09 -5.81
C ASP A 29 42.71 42.30 -7.29
N GLU A 30 42.83 43.56 -7.72
CA GLU A 30 43.08 43.92 -9.11
C GLU A 30 44.52 43.66 -9.53
N GLU A 31 44.72 42.65 -10.39
CA GLU A 31 46.03 42.31 -10.95
C GLU A 31 46.73 43.49 -11.67
N PRO A 32 46.04 44.33 -12.46
CA PRO A 32 46.67 45.49 -13.10
C PRO A 32 47.24 46.47 -12.08
N MET A 33 46.58 46.64 -10.93
CA MET A 33 47.03 47.52 -9.86
C MET A 33 48.29 46.96 -9.18
N ARG A 34 48.32 45.65 -8.90
CA ARG A 34 49.52 44.97 -8.36
C ARG A 34 50.71 45.11 -9.32
N ALA A 35 50.49 44.81 -10.60
CA ALA A 35 51.50 44.93 -11.64
C ALA A 35 52.05 46.36 -11.74
N HIS A 36 51.18 47.36 -11.76
CA HIS A 36 51.57 48.77 -11.82
C HIS A 36 52.43 49.20 -10.62
N PHE A 37 52.08 48.74 -9.42
CA PHE A 37 52.86 49.02 -8.22
C PHE A 37 54.26 48.39 -8.29
N MET A 38 54.35 47.12 -8.67
CA MET A 38 55.64 46.43 -8.85
C MET A 38 56.50 47.06 -9.95
N ASP A 39 55.90 47.43 -11.09
CA ASP A 39 56.60 48.13 -12.17
C ASP A 39 57.12 49.50 -11.71
N SER A 40 56.39 50.19 -10.84
CA SER A 40 56.83 51.44 -10.24
C SER A 40 58.05 51.22 -9.34
N LEU A 41 58.08 50.14 -8.56
CA LEU A 41 59.25 49.76 -7.75
C LEU A 41 60.45 49.39 -8.61
N ILE A 42 60.25 48.57 -9.64
CA ILE A 42 61.30 48.22 -10.63
C ILE A 42 61.91 49.49 -11.21
N THR A 43 61.06 50.40 -11.69
CA THR A 43 61.50 51.66 -12.30
C THR A 43 62.27 52.52 -11.29
N ALA A 44 61.81 52.57 -10.04
CA ALA A 44 62.45 53.32 -8.98
C ALA A 44 63.86 52.79 -8.65
N VAL A 45 64.06 51.47 -8.62
CA VAL A 45 65.36 50.87 -8.26
C VAL A 45 66.30 50.65 -9.46
N SER A 46 65.78 50.64 -10.69
CA SER A 46 66.58 50.37 -11.89
C SER A 46 67.20 51.60 -12.55
N ASP A 47 66.69 52.83 -12.29
CA ASP A 47 67.30 54.05 -12.82
C ASP A 47 68.66 54.32 -12.12
N PRO A 48 69.79 54.40 -12.85
CA PRO A 48 71.11 54.66 -12.27
C PRO A 48 71.22 55.99 -11.52
N ARG A 49 70.35 56.96 -11.83
CA ARG A 49 70.28 58.27 -11.15
C ARG A 49 69.35 58.25 -9.95
N SER A 50 68.77 57.09 -9.62
CA SER A 50 67.87 56.95 -8.49
C SER A 50 68.66 56.83 -7.18
N GLN A 51 68.36 57.75 -6.27
CA GLN A 51 68.86 57.75 -4.90
C GLN A 51 67.98 56.91 -3.95
N ILE A 52 67.03 56.12 -4.48
CA ILE A 52 66.18 55.26 -3.66
C ILE A 52 66.80 53.88 -3.46
N ARG A 53 66.63 53.33 -2.27
CA ARG A 53 66.86 51.93 -1.93
C ARG A 53 65.57 51.40 -1.35
N VAL A 54 65.10 50.27 -1.88
CA VAL A 54 63.86 49.64 -1.42
C VAL A 54 64.24 48.37 -0.68
N ILE A 55 63.74 48.25 0.55
CA ILE A 55 63.79 47.01 1.33
C ILE A 55 62.34 46.55 1.44
N ILE A 56 62.07 45.33 0.98
CA ILE A 56 60.77 44.69 1.18
C ILE A 56 60.96 43.56 2.19
N THR A 57 60.01 43.41 3.11
CA THR A 57 59.90 42.19 3.93
C THR A 57 58.79 41.34 3.34
N LEU A 58 59.02 40.04 3.23
CA LEU A 58 58.06 39.10 2.67
C LEU A 58 58.14 37.82 3.48
N ARG A 59 56.99 37.32 3.90
CA ARG A 59 56.94 36.02 4.57
C ARG A 59 57.31 34.88 3.60
N ALA A 60 57.98 33.87 4.12
CA ALA A 60 58.49 32.76 3.32
C ALA A 60 57.39 31.98 2.56
N ASP A 61 56.19 31.91 3.12
CA ASP A 61 55.00 31.27 2.51
C ASP A 61 54.39 32.06 1.35
N PHE A 62 54.82 33.31 1.14
CA PHE A 62 54.42 34.15 0.01
C PHE A 62 55.53 34.38 -1.02
N TYR A 63 56.68 33.69 -0.87
CA TYR A 63 57.83 33.86 -1.76
C TYR A 63 57.53 33.52 -3.23
N ASP A 64 56.56 32.64 -3.48
CA ASP A 64 56.11 32.27 -4.83
C ASP A 64 55.35 33.40 -5.54
N ARG A 65 54.62 34.24 -4.81
CA ARG A 65 53.69 35.23 -5.39
C ARG A 65 54.39 36.27 -6.27
N PRO A 66 55.47 36.94 -5.83
CA PRO A 66 56.19 37.91 -6.67
C PRO A 66 56.89 37.26 -7.87
N LEU A 67 57.21 35.96 -7.82
CA LEU A 67 57.89 35.25 -8.91
C LEU A 67 56.99 35.06 -10.14
N ASN A 68 55.68 35.15 -9.98
CA ASN A 68 54.74 35.15 -11.11
C ASN A 68 54.90 36.40 -12.01
N TYR A 69 55.57 37.45 -11.52
CA TYR A 69 55.84 38.67 -12.25
C TYR A 69 57.29 38.68 -12.74
N VAL A 70 57.55 38.13 -13.93
CA VAL A 70 58.92 37.86 -14.46
C VAL A 70 59.96 38.93 -14.13
N ARG A 71 59.71 40.20 -14.47
CA ARG A 71 60.67 41.30 -14.24
C ARG A 71 60.92 41.60 -12.76
N PHE A 72 59.88 41.50 -11.93
CA PHE A 72 59.99 41.72 -10.49
C PHE A 72 60.62 40.50 -9.81
N GLY A 73 60.20 39.30 -10.21
CA GLY A 73 60.72 38.02 -9.75
C GLY A 73 62.24 37.89 -9.96
N GLU A 74 62.77 38.33 -11.10
CA GLU A 74 64.22 38.37 -11.33
C GLU A 74 64.97 39.28 -10.34
N LEU A 75 64.39 40.42 -9.96
CA LEU A 75 64.98 41.30 -8.95
C LEU A 75 64.94 40.68 -7.56
N VAL A 76 63.79 40.11 -7.19
CA VAL A 76 63.61 39.40 -5.91
C VAL A 76 64.60 38.24 -5.82
N GLN A 77 64.68 37.38 -6.83
CA GLN A 77 65.59 36.23 -6.83
C GLN A 77 67.07 36.63 -6.63
N LYS A 78 67.52 37.74 -7.24
CA LYS A 78 68.91 38.21 -7.14
C LYS A 78 69.23 38.96 -5.85
N ARG A 79 68.22 39.45 -5.13
CA ARG A 79 68.38 40.41 -4.01
C ARG A 79 67.66 39.98 -2.73
N THR A 80 67.20 38.73 -2.66
CA THR A 80 66.59 38.18 -1.44
C THR A 80 67.66 37.74 -0.47
N GLU A 81 67.60 38.26 0.75
CA GLU A 81 68.34 37.75 1.90
C GLU A 81 67.39 36.89 2.73
N VAL A 82 67.76 35.64 2.98
CA VAL A 82 66.94 34.71 3.76
C VAL A 82 67.23 34.92 5.24
N VAL A 83 66.24 35.41 5.98
CA VAL A 83 66.33 35.56 7.44
C VAL A 83 66.07 34.21 8.10
N LEU A 84 67.08 33.69 8.79
CA LEU A 84 66.97 32.45 9.57
C LEU A 84 66.41 32.73 10.97
N PRO A 85 65.87 31.71 11.67
CA PRO A 85 65.48 31.85 13.06
C PRO A 85 66.65 32.36 13.92
N LEU A 86 66.36 33.28 14.85
CA LEU A 86 67.37 33.86 15.73
C LEU A 86 68.07 32.78 16.56
N THR A 87 69.40 32.87 16.61
CA THR A 87 70.21 32.06 17.52
C THR A 87 70.03 32.51 18.97
N GLY A 88 70.49 31.70 19.93
CA GLY A 88 70.40 32.06 21.36
C GLY A 88 71.13 33.36 21.69
N GLU A 89 72.30 33.60 21.07
CA GLU A 89 73.08 34.82 21.23
C GLU A 89 72.37 36.04 20.61
N GLU A 90 71.69 35.86 19.47
CA GLU A 90 70.92 36.93 18.84
C GLU A 90 69.65 37.26 19.63
N ILE A 91 68.99 36.27 20.25
CA ILE A 91 67.87 36.49 21.18
C ILE A 91 68.36 37.28 22.39
N GLU A 92 69.49 36.90 22.99
CA GLU A 92 70.11 37.65 24.08
C GLU A 92 70.42 39.09 23.66
N ALA A 93 71.03 39.30 22.49
CA ALA A 93 71.31 40.65 21.99
C ALA A 93 70.03 41.45 21.72
N ALA A 94 68.96 40.80 21.24
CA ALA A 94 67.66 41.41 20.96
C ALA A 94 66.94 41.87 22.24
N VAL A 95 67.21 41.23 23.39
CA VAL A 95 66.65 41.64 24.69
C VAL A 95 67.56 42.66 25.38
N THR A 96 68.87 42.41 25.41
CA THR A 96 69.83 43.20 26.19
C THR A 96 70.10 44.57 25.59
N ARG A 97 70.33 44.66 24.27
CA ARG A 97 70.70 45.95 23.63
C ARG A 97 69.60 47.02 23.75
N PRO A 98 68.30 46.72 23.54
CA PRO A 98 67.25 47.72 23.77
C PRO A 98 67.18 48.16 25.22
N ALA A 99 67.31 47.23 26.19
CA ALA A 99 67.29 47.54 27.61
C ALA A 99 68.44 48.48 28.01
N GLU A 100 69.66 48.23 27.51
CA GLU A 100 70.82 49.10 27.72
C GLU A 100 70.61 50.51 27.16
N ARG A 101 70.02 50.63 25.96
CA ARG A 101 69.75 51.94 25.33
C ARG A 101 68.83 52.83 26.14
N VAL A 102 67.85 52.25 26.84
CA VAL A 102 66.95 52.98 27.75
C VAL A 102 67.46 52.98 29.21
N GLY A 103 68.61 52.36 29.45
CA GLY A 103 69.30 52.24 30.73
C GLY A 103 68.57 51.41 31.79
N LEU A 104 67.87 50.36 31.37
CA LEU A 104 67.32 49.33 32.25
C LEU A 104 68.43 48.36 32.67
N GLN A 105 68.32 47.82 33.88
CA GLN A 105 69.17 46.77 34.41
C GLN A 105 68.44 45.43 34.35
N LEU A 106 69.11 44.41 33.83
CA LEU A 106 68.59 43.04 33.77
C LEU A 106 69.21 42.24 34.91
N GLU A 107 68.38 41.61 35.74
CA GLU A 107 68.86 40.73 36.82
C GLU A 107 69.61 39.51 36.26
N ARG A 108 70.61 39.02 37.00
CA ARG A 108 71.35 37.81 36.63
C ARG A 108 70.40 36.62 36.49
N GLY A 109 70.57 35.85 35.41
CA GLY A 109 69.77 34.66 35.13
C GLY A 109 68.48 34.92 34.35
N LEU A 110 68.00 36.18 34.26
CA LEU A 110 66.81 36.53 33.48
C LEU A 110 66.98 36.22 31.99
N ILE A 111 68.09 36.66 31.39
CA ILE A 111 68.38 36.42 29.97
C ILE A 111 68.52 34.91 29.69
N THR A 112 69.18 34.18 30.57
CA THR A 112 69.33 32.72 30.44
C THR A 112 67.97 32.02 30.46
N ALA A 113 67.06 32.44 31.34
CA ALA A 113 65.69 31.92 31.38
C ALA A 113 64.93 32.23 30.08
N ILE A 114 64.99 33.48 29.61
CA ILE A 114 64.35 33.91 28.35
C ILE A 114 64.86 33.10 27.14
N VAL A 115 66.17 32.98 26.99
CA VAL A 115 66.78 32.26 25.86
C VAL A 115 66.42 30.78 25.90
N THR A 116 66.34 30.18 27.09
CA THR A 116 65.94 28.78 27.27
C THR A 116 64.48 28.59 26.84
N ASP A 117 63.56 29.42 27.33
CA ASP A 117 62.14 29.29 27.00
C ASP A 117 61.86 29.47 25.50
N VAL A 118 62.60 30.36 24.83
CA VAL A 118 62.41 30.66 23.39
C VAL A 118 63.00 29.57 22.50
N ARG A 119 64.12 28.95 22.90
CA ARG A 119 64.79 27.90 22.11
C ARG A 119 63.98 26.62 21.97
N GLU A 120 63.16 26.28 22.96
CA GLU A 120 62.37 25.04 22.95
C GLU A 120 61.12 25.10 22.06
N GLN A 121 60.81 26.25 21.47
CA GLN A 121 59.48 26.56 20.92
C GLN A 121 59.56 27.15 19.50
N PRO A 122 59.02 26.46 18.48
CA PRO A 122 58.81 27.05 17.17
C PRO A 122 57.86 28.25 17.27
N GLY A 123 58.24 29.39 16.69
CA GLY A 123 57.38 30.59 16.70
C GLY A 123 57.32 31.33 18.04
N ALA A 124 58.32 31.21 18.91
CA ALA A 124 58.33 31.86 20.21
C ALA A 124 58.55 33.39 20.20
N LEU A 125 58.90 34.00 19.05
CA LEU A 125 59.22 35.43 19.00
C LEU A 125 58.03 36.35 19.34
N PRO A 126 56.79 36.12 18.85
CA PRO A 126 55.63 36.88 19.29
C PRO A 126 55.33 36.71 20.79
N LEU A 127 55.53 35.50 21.33
CA LEU A 127 55.37 35.23 22.76
C LEU A 127 56.44 35.94 23.59
N LEU A 128 57.67 35.96 23.11
CA LEU A 128 58.77 36.71 23.69
C LEU A 128 58.45 38.20 23.71
N GLN A 129 58.00 38.77 22.60
CA GLN A 129 57.58 40.17 22.53
C GLN A 129 56.51 40.48 23.60
N TYR A 130 55.52 39.60 23.73
CA TYR A 130 54.47 39.75 24.74
C TYR A 130 55.05 39.72 26.16
N ALA A 131 55.85 38.69 26.49
CA ALA A 131 56.43 38.54 27.81
C ALA A 131 57.39 39.68 28.18
N LEU A 132 58.16 40.21 27.22
CA LEU A 132 59.00 41.39 27.45
C LEU A 132 58.18 42.66 27.69
N THR A 133 57.04 42.80 27.01
CA THR A 133 56.12 43.93 27.23
C THR A 133 55.55 43.87 28.65
N GLU A 134 55.05 42.71 29.07
CA GLU A 134 54.56 42.48 30.44
C GLU A 134 55.64 42.68 31.49
N LEU A 135 56.84 42.15 31.25
CA LEU A 135 57.97 42.30 32.16
C LEU A 135 58.37 43.76 32.32
N PHE A 136 58.33 44.53 31.23
CA PHE A 136 58.60 45.96 31.25
C PHE A 136 57.51 46.74 32.01
N GLU A 137 56.24 46.38 31.86
CA GLU A 137 55.14 47.00 32.62
C GLU A 137 55.24 46.73 34.13
N ARG A 138 55.67 45.52 34.51
CA ARG A 138 55.82 45.08 35.91
C ARG A 138 57.20 45.34 36.51
N ARG A 139 58.03 46.14 35.84
CA ARG A 139 59.41 46.42 36.27
C ARG A 139 59.46 47.15 37.62
N GLU A 140 60.51 46.89 38.38
CA GLU A 140 60.78 47.58 39.64
C GLU A 140 61.76 48.72 39.39
N GLY A 141 61.22 49.93 39.16
CA GLY A 141 62.02 51.12 38.85
C GLY A 141 62.74 50.99 37.50
N ARG A 142 64.05 50.74 37.53
CA ARG A 142 64.90 50.52 36.35
C ARG A 142 65.33 49.06 36.18
N SER A 143 64.86 48.16 37.03
CA SER A 143 65.30 46.76 37.04
C SER A 143 64.21 45.82 36.52
N LEU A 144 64.58 44.94 35.60
CA LEU A 144 63.79 43.79 35.17
C LEU A 144 64.30 42.56 35.92
N THR A 145 63.42 41.91 36.68
CA THR A 145 63.80 40.84 37.62
C THR A 145 63.39 39.47 37.09
N LEU A 146 64.15 38.44 37.45
CA LEU A 146 63.81 37.04 37.20
C LEU A 146 62.54 36.65 37.95
N ALA A 147 62.33 37.21 39.15
CA ALA A 147 61.11 37.02 39.91
C ALA A 147 59.87 37.55 39.18
N ALA A 148 59.93 38.77 38.61
CA ALA A 148 58.85 39.31 37.79
C ALA A 148 58.60 38.46 36.54
N TYR A 149 59.65 37.96 35.89
CA TYR A 149 59.54 37.07 34.74
C TYR A 149 58.86 35.73 35.07
N ASN A 150 59.21 35.10 36.19
CA ASN A 150 58.53 33.89 36.66
C ASN A 150 57.08 34.18 37.10
N ASN A 151 56.83 35.36 37.68
CA ASN A 151 55.51 35.83 38.07
C ASN A 151 54.61 36.20 36.90
N ILE A 152 55.15 36.45 35.70
CA ILE A 152 54.33 36.50 34.46
C ILE A 152 54.22 35.13 33.81
N GLY A 153 55.18 34.23 34.06
CA GLY A 153 55.07 32.80 33.73
C GLY A 153 56.01 32.41 32.60
N GLY A 154 57.09 33.17 32.44
CA GLY A 154 57.99 33.07 31.30
C GLY A 154 57.32 33.50 29.98
N THR A 155 57.99 33.23 28.85
CA THR A 155 57.42 33.50 27.53
C THR A 155 56.16 32.69 27.26
N MET A 156 56.11 31.46 27.75
CA MET A 156 55.00 30.53 27.49
C MET A 156 53.76 30.79 28.36
N GLY A 157 53.95 31.12 29.64
CA GLY A 157 52.86 31.32 30.59
C GLY A 157 52.33 32.75 30.68
N ALA A 158 53.08 33.75 30.20
CA ALA A 158 52.64 35.16 30.22
C ALA A 158 51.27 35.36 29.57
N LEU A 159 51.05 34.73 28.42
CA LEU A 159 49.80 34.82 27.68
C LEU A 159 48.63 34.16 28.44
N ALA A 160 48.88 32.98 29.02
CA ALA A 160 47.90 32.24 29.81
C ALA A 160 47.52 32.97 31.11
N ARG A 161 48.51 33.54 31.80
CA ARG A 161 48.28 34.31 33.03
C ARG A 161 47.48 35.56 32.76
N ARG A 162 47.75 36.29 31.67
CA ARG A 162 46.92 37.43 31.27
C ARG A 162 45.48 36.99 30.94
N ALA A 163 45.31 35.89 30.23
CA ALA A 163 43.98 35.35 29.95
C ALA A 163 43.21 35.02 31.25
N ASP A 164 43.88 34.45 32.26
CA ASP A 164 43.29 34.22 33.58
C ASP A 164 42.95 35.51 34.32
N GLU A 165 43.83 36.52 34.28
CA GLU A 165 43.56 37.84 34.89
C GLU A 165 42.35 38.53 34.25
N LEU A 166 42.27 38.53 32.91
CA LEU A 166 41.13 39.09 32.17
C LEU A 166 39.85 38.32 32.47
N TYR A 167 39.92 36.99 32.45
CA TYR A 167 38.78 36.14 32.79
C TYR A 167 38.28 36.39 34.22
N ALA A 168 39.19 36.49 35.20
CA ALA A 168 38.86 36.78 36.59
C ALA A 168 38.26 38.17 36.79
N GLY A 169 38.65 39.15 35.96
CA GLY A 169 38.10 40.50 35.96
C GLY A 169 36.69 40.62 35.36
N LEU A 170 36.22 39.60 34.63
CA LEU A 170 34.86 39.56 34.08
C LEU A 170 33.83 39.16 35.14
N GLY A 171 32.63 39.74 35.07
CA GLY A 171 31.45 39.27 35.82
C GLY A 171 31.01 37.87 35.35
N LYS A 172 30.06 37.24 36.07
CA LYS A 172 29.62 35.86 35.79
C LYS A 172 29.16 35.64 34.35
N ASP A 173 28.37 36.57 33.81
CA ASP A 173 27.86 36.46 32.44
C ASP A 173 28.99 36.63 31.39
N GLY A 174 29.95 37.51 31.67
CA GLY A 174 31.14 37.68 30.84
C GLY A 174 32.08 36.47 30.87
N GLN A 175 32.23 35.84 32.04
CA GLN A 175 33.01 34.60 32.19
C GLN A 175 32.40 33.45 31.38
N GLU A 176 31.08 33.28 31.44
CA GLU A 176 30.41 32.26 30.63
C GLU A 176 30.50 32.57 29.14
N ALA A 177 30.33 33.83 28.73
CA ALA A 177 30.55 34.24 27.34
C ALA A 177 31.98 33.94 26.86
N ALA A 178 32.99 34.26 27.66
CA ALA A 178 34.40 33.96 27.35
C ALA A 178 34.64 32.45 27.24
N ARG A 179 34.10 31.64 28.16
CA ARG A 179 34.18 30.17 28.10
C ARG A 179 33.59 29.63 26.80
N GLN A 180 32.37 30.05 26.44
CA GLN A 180 31.70 29.61 25.21
C GLN A 180 32.45 30.05 23.94
N MET A 181 32.99 31.27 23.94
CA MET A 181 33.81 31.80 22.84
C MET A 181 35.06 30.95 22.61
N PHE A 182 35.87 30.71 23.65
CA PHE A 182 37.11 29.93 23.50
C PHE A 182 36.85 28.47 23.13
N LEU A 183 35.78 27.87 23.65
CA LEU A 183 35.35 26.53 23.23
C LEU A 183 35.02 26.46 21.73
N ARG A 184 34.55 27.56 21.13
CA ARG A 184 34.23 27.63 19.69
C ARG A 184 35.47 27.88 18.82
N LEU A 185 36.46 28.59 19.34
CA LEU A 185 37.70 28.97 18.66
C LEU A 185 38.79 27.87 18.62
N VAL A 186 38.50 26.67 19.14
CA VAL A 186 39.46 25.56 19.19
C VAL A 186 38.95 24.35 18.41
N THR A 187 39.81 23.80 17.56
CA THR A 187 39.64 22.50 16.92
C THR A 187 40.27 21.43 17.82
N LEU A 188 39.48 20.40 18.13
CA LEU A 188 39.92 19.28 18.98
C LEU A 188 40.64 18.29 18.08
N GLY A 189 41.88 17.95 18.44
CA GLY A 189 42.66 16.93 17.75
C GLY A 189 42.16 15.53 18.11
N GLU A 190 41.99 14.65 17.11
CA GLU A 190 41.72 13.23 17.36
C GLU A 190 43.03 12.48 17.65
N GLY A 191 43.60 12.74 18.83
CA GLY A 191 44.91 12.20 19.23
C GLY A 191 46.10 13.07 18.83
N THR A 192 45.86 14.21 18.18
CA THR A 192 46.84 15.29 17.93
C THR A 192 46.63 16.45 18.89
N GLU A 193 47.54 17.43 18.90
CA GLU A 193 47.35 18.67 19.67
C GLU A 193 46.08 19.40 19.21
N ASP A 194 45.41 20.06 20.17
CA ASP A 194 44.26 20.91 19.90
C ASP A 194 44.75 22.20 19.21
N THR A 195 44.17 22.55 18.07
CA THR A 195 44.61 23.66 17.22
C THR A 195 43.60 24.80 17.21
N ARG A 196 44.03 25.98 16.77
CA ARG A 196 43.13 27.14 16.62
C ARG A 196 42.15 26.96 15.46
N ARG A 197 40.94 27.48 15.63
CA ARG A 197 39.88 27.51 14.60
C ARG A 197 39.56 28.96 14.26
N ARG A 198 39.42 29.24 12.96
CA ARG A 198 38.90 30.50 12.45
C ARG A 198 37.37 30.44 12.38
N ILE A 199 36.71 31.43 12.99
CA ILE A 199 35.24 31.51 13.09
C ILE A 199 34.78 32.90 12.63
N PHE A 200 33.62 33.00 11.99
CA PHE A 200 33.03 34.30 11.69
C PHE A 200 32.62 35.04 12.97
N GLN A 201 32.94 36.33 13.06
CA GLN A 201 32.57 37.15 14.22
C GLN A 201 31.05 37.18 14.44
N SER A 202 30.27 37.18 13.35
CA SER A 202 28.80 37.10 13.38
C SER A 202 28.28 35.82 14.05
N GLU A 203 29.01 34.70 13.90
CA GLU A 203 28.68 33.44 14.54
C GLU A 203 28.87 33.54 16.06
N LEU A 204 30.01 34.10 16.51
CA LEU A 204 30.28 34.31 17.93
C LEU A 204 29.27 35.25 18.58
N LEU A 205 28.90 36.35 17.90
CA LEU A 205 27.87 37.28 18.35
C LEU A 205 26.45 36.66 18.33
N SER A 206 26.27 35.52 17.67
CA SER A 206 25.01 34.77 17.71
C SER A 206 24.97 33.70 18.82
N LEU A 207 26.08 33.52 19.55
CA LEU A 207 26.15 32.61 20.70
C LEU A 207 25.46 33.24 21.92
N GLY A 208 24.60 32.46 22.57
CA GLY A 208 23.94 32.88 23.80
C GLY A 208 22.80 33.88 23.60
N GLN A 209 22.37 34.54 24.69
CA GLN A 209 21.28 35.53 24.69
C GLN A 209 21.79 36.98 24.67
N ASP A 210 23.02 37.23 25.12
CA ASP A 210 23.56 38.57 25.32
C ASP A 210 24.69 38.88 24.32
N LYS A 211 24.31 39.54 23.22
CA LYS A 211 25.24 39.94 22.15
C LYS A 211 26.21 41.02 22.60
N ASP A 212 25.76 41.92 23.48
CA ASP A 212 26.53 43.07 23.93
C ASP A 212 27.67 42.60 24.84
N MET A 213 27.38 41.65 25.74
CA MET A 213 28.40 41.01 26.57
C MET A 213 29.43 40.24 25.76
N MET A 214 29.01 39.48 24.73
CA MET A 214 29.97 38.82 23.84
C MET A 214 30.87 39.82 23.10
N GLY A 215 30.29 40.94 22.64
CA GLY A 215 31.06 42.03 22.02
C GLY A 215 32.10 42.63 22.97
N LEU A 216 31.75 42.88 24.23
CA LEU A 216 32.67 43.37 25.26
C LEU A 216 33.81 42.39 25.54
N VAL A 217 33.50 41.09 25.59
CA VAL A 217 34.52 40.04 25.77
C VAL A 217 35.46 40.00 24.56
N LEU A 218 34.94 40.04 23.34
CA LEU A 218 35.74 40.07 22.11
C LEU A 218 36.70 41.27 22.10
N ASP A 219 36.21 42.47 22.42
CA ASP A 219 37.05 43.68 22.47
C ASP A 219 38.12 43.59 23.57
N SER A 220 37.74 43.11 24.76
CA SER A 220 38.66 42.96 25.89
C SER A 220 39.81 41.99 25.55
N PHE A 221 39.51 40.78 25.09
CA PHE A 221 40.53 39.80 24.72
C PHE A 221 41.31 40.20 23.45
N GLY A 222 40.67 40.93 22.53
CA GLY A 222 41.30 41.51 21.35
C GLY A 222 42.35 42.57 21.66
N ARG A 223 42.06 43.48 22.60
CA ARG A 223 42.96 44.57 23.02
C ARG A 223 44.30 44.07 23.54
N TYR A 224 44.31 42.92 24.21
CA TYR A 224 45.51 42.27 24.74
C TYR A 224 46.13 41.25 23.77
N ARG A 225 45.73 41.25 22.48
CA ARG A 225 46.22 40.33 21.44
C ARG A 225 46.09 38.84 21.79
N LEU A 226 45.07 38.48 22.58
CA LEU A 226 44.73 37.07 22.79
C LEU A 226 43.90 36.51 21.63
N LEU A 227 43.20 37.40 20.92
CA LEU A 227 42.46 37.14 19.71
C LEU A 227 43.06 37.94 18.55
N THR A 228 43.04 37.34 17.36
CA THR A 228 43.36 38.02 16.11
C THR A 228 42.08 38.16 15.29
N PHE A 229 41.92 39.33 14.67
CA PHE A 229 40.81 39.64 13.77
C PHE A 229 41.36 39.72 12.36
N ASP A 230 40.76 38.97 11.45
CA ASP A 230 41.14 38.89 10.05
C ASP A 230 39.86 38.87 9.21
N ASN A 231 39.95 39.10 7.90
CA ASN A 231 38.80 38.98 7.01
C ASN A 231 38.89 37.69 6.20
N ASP A 232 37.76 37.02 6.02
CA ASP A 232 37.70 35.86 5.15
C ASP A 232 38.02 36.27 3.69
N PRO A 233 38.94 35.57 2.99
CA PRO A 233 39.40 35.98 1.67
C PRO A 233 38.29 35.99 0.60
N GLN A 234 37.25 35.17 0.76
CA GLN A 234 36.18 35.03 -0.23
C GLN A 234 35.00 35.95 0.07
N THR A 235 34.55 35.95 1.33
CA THR A 235 33.34 36.65 1.77
C THR A 235 33.62 38.04 2.31
N ARG A 236 34.89 38.38 2.61
CA ARG A 236 35.33 39.58 3.32
C ARG A 236 34.67 39.78 4.69
N ALA A 237 34.04 38.74 5.23
CA ALA A 237 33.42 38.79 6.55
C ALA A 237 34.51 38.76 7.63
N SER A 238 34.30 39.51 8.71
CA SER A 238 35.21 39.53 9.86
C SER A 238 35.25 38.14 10.51
N THR A 239 36.47 37.64 10.73
CA THR A 239 36.79 36.37 11.35
C THR A 239 37.64 36.59 12.59
N VAL A 240 37.49 35.69 13.55
CA VAL A 240 38.20 35.68 14.83
C VAL A 240 38.90 34.35 14.99
N GLU A 241 40.15 34.39 15.42
CA GLU A 241 40.94 33.22 15.79
C GLU A 241 41.77 33.50 17.05
N VAL A 242 42.20 32.44 17.75
CA VAL A 242 43.16 32.58 18.84
C VAL A 242 44.50 33.04 18.27
N ALA A 243 45.08 34.09 18.86
CA ALA A 243 46.31 34.69 18.36
C ALA A 243 47.51 33.73 18.38
N HIS A 244 47.54 32.78 19.32
CA HIS A 244 48.61 31.80 19.41
C HIS A 244 48.15 30.46 20.01
N GLU A 245 48.60 29.35 19.43
CA GLU A 245 48.32 28.00 19.94
C GLU A 245 48.94 27.74 21.32
N ALA A 246 49.95 28.53 21.71
CA ALA A 246 50.48 28.53 23.07
C ALA A 246 49.40 28.82 24.12
N LEU A 247 48.38 29.63 23.80
CA LEU A 247 47.25 29.87 24.70
C LEU A 247 46.50 28.58 25.00
N ILE A 248 46.25 27.77 23.96
CA ILE A 248 45.53 26.49 24.07
C ILE A 248 46.33 25.50 24.92
N ARG A 249 47.67 25.49 24.78
CA ARG A 249 48.57 24.55 25.49
C ARG A 249 48.81 24.92 26.95
N GLN A 250 48.98 26.21 27.24
CA GLN A 250 49.45 26.70 28.55
C GLN A 250 48.30 27.17 29.45
N TRP A 251 47.15 27.54 28.90
CA TRP A 251 46.03 27.97 29.72
C TRP A 251 45.28 26.78 30.32
N THR A 252 45.63 26.45 31.56
CA THR A 252 45.09 25.30 32.32
C THR A 252 43.56 25.29 32.33
N ARG A 253 42.93 26.46 32.52
CA ARG A 253 41.48 26.60 32.59
C ARG A 253 40.80 26.26 31.27
N LEU A 254 41.35 26.73 30.14
CA LEU A 254 40.86 26.38 28.81
C LEU A 254 41.01 24.89 28.53
N ARG A 255 42.14 24.28 28.90
CA ARG A 255 42.34 22.84 28.76
C ARG A 255 41.33 22.03 29.58
N GLU A 256 41.04 22.45 30.80
CA GLU A 256 40.02 21.82 31.63
C GLU A 256 38.63 21.88 30.96
N TRP A 257 38.25 23.05 30.43
CA TRP A 257 37.01 23.20 29.67
C TRP A 257 36.96 22.30 28.44
N LEU A 258 38.02 22.27 27.64
CA LEU A 258 38.12 21.42 26.44
C LEU A 258 38.04 19.93 26.80
N SER A 259 38.69 19.52 27.90
CA SER A 259 38.69 18.12 28.34
C SER A 259 37.32 17.66 28.86
N THR A 260 36.61 18.53 29.57
CA THR A 260 35.31 18.21 30.18
C THR A 260 34.18 18.27 29.14
N SER A 261 34.27 19.20 28.18
CA SER A 261 33.27 19.38 27.12
C SER A 261 33.64 18.69 25.81
N ARG A 262 34.57 17.72 25.82
CA ARG A 262 35.11 17.10 24.59
C ARG A 262 34.04 16.35 23.78
N GLU A 263 33.18 15.59 24.46
CA GLU A 263 32.07 14.89 23.81
C GLU A 263 31.00 15.86 23.30
N ASP A 264 30.69 16.89 24.10
CA ASP A 264 29.74 17.93 23.73
C ASP A 264 30.19 18.71 22.50
N LEU A 265 31.46 19.08 22.42
CA LEU A 265 32.03 19.78 21.26
C LEU A 265 32.00 18.91 19.99
N ARG A 266 32.19 17.59 20.11
CA ARG A 266 32.06 16.66 18.98
C ARG A 266 30.62 16.57 18.49
N ALA A 267 29.66 16.44 19.42
CA ALA A 267 28.25 16.45 19.07
C ALA A 267 27.85 17.78 18.41
N GLN A 268 28.26 18.90 19.00
CA GLN A 268 28.03 20.22 18.45
C GLN A 268 28.60 20.35 17.03
N ARG A 269 29.84 19.92 16.76
CA ARG A 269 30.43 19.99 15.41
C ARG A 269 29.63 19.23 14.36
N ARG A 270 29.12 18.05 14.72
CA ARG A 270 28.24 17.29 13.82
C ARG A 270 26.95 18.05 13.52
N VAL A 271 26.38 18.72 14.53
CA VAL A 271 25.20 19.58 14.34
C VAL A 271 25.54 20.80 13.49
N THR A 272 26.67 21.47 13.73
CA THR A 272 27.10 22.64 12.93
C THR A 272 27.20 22.27 11.45
N SER A 273 27.86 21.14 11.13
CA SER A 273 27.98 20.65 9.75
C SER A 273 26.60 20.34 9.16
N ALA A 274 25.78 19.57 9.87
CA ALA A 274 24.46 19.18 9.36
C ALA A 274 23.50 20.38 9.20
N ALA A 275 23.58 21.36 10.10
CA ALA A 275 22.80 22.60 10.00
C ALA A 275 23.25 23.46 8.81
N HIS A 276 24.56 23.50 8.52
CA HIS A 276 25.08 24.18 7.33
C HIS A 276 24.59 23.49 6.05
N ASP A 277 24.74 22.18 5.93
CA ASP A 277 24.27 21.39 4.77
C ASP A 277 22.76 21.57 4.56
N TRP A 278 21.98 21.59 5.65
CA TRP A 278 20.54 21.81 5.62
C TRP A 278 20.17 23.23 5.15
N LEU A 279 20.91 24.25 5.56
CA LEU A 279 20.71 25.63 5.11
C LEU A 279 21.10 25.83 3.64
N GLU A 280 22.20 25.24 3.19
CA GLU A 280 22.60 25.26 1.78
C GLU A 280 21.58 24.55 0.90
N ALA A 281 20.98 23.46 1.39
CA ALA A 281 19.87 22.76 0.74
C ALA A 281 18.52 23.49 0.86
N ASN A 282 18.51 24.79 1.20
CA ASN A 282 17.31 25.61 1.35
C ASN A 282 16.27 25.00 2.31
N GLN A 283 16.76 24.45 3.42
CA GLN A 283 15.98 23.82 4.49
C GLN A 283 15.21 22.54 4.08
N ASP A 284 15.72 21.79 3.10
CA ASP A 284 15.10 20.53 2.68
C ASP A 284 15.00 19.52 3.84
N ARG A 285 13.82 18.92 3.99
CA ARG A 285 13.52 17.92 5.01
C ARG A 285 14.42 16.69 4.91
N SER A 286 14.96 16.34 3.74
CA SER A 286 15.81 15.16 3.55
C SER A 286 17.13 15.22 4.33
N PHE A 287 17.64 16.43 4.59
CA PHE A 287 18.89 16.66 5.32
C PHE A 287 18.71 16.62 6.84
N LEU A 288 17.46 16.62 7.33
CA LEU A 288 17.17 16.50 8.76
C LEU A 288 17.49 15.09 9.25
N VAL A 289 18.27 15.02 10.33
CA VAL A 289 18.61 13.78 11.01
C VAL A 289 17.35 13.03 11.50
N SER A 290 17.36 11.70 11.38
CA SER A 290 16.24 10.84 11.75
C SER A 290 16.69 9.56 12.49
N GLY A 291 15.73 8.88 13.13
CA GLY A 291 15.96 7.62 13.84
C GLY A 291 16.88 7.78 15.07
N ASN A 292 17.70 6.76 15.34
CA ASN A 292 18.55 6.71 16.54
C ASN A 292 19.50 7.92 16.69
N ARG A 293 19.97 8.51 15.57
CA ARG A 293 20.82 9.71 15.62
C ARG A 293 20.05 10.93 16.17
N LEU A 294 18.75 11.02 15.90
CA LEU A 294 17.88 12.07 16.46
C LEU A 294 17.63 11.84 17.95
N ASP A 295 17.51 10.60 18.41
CA ASP A 295 17.33 10.30 19.84
C ASP A 295 18.60 10.63 20.65
N GLN A 296 19.78 10.35 20.09
CA GLN A 296 21.06 10.77 20.66
C GLN A 296 21.18 12.30 20.70
N LEU A 297 20.79 12.96 19.61
CA LEU A 297 20.82 14.42 19.49
C LEU A 297 19.87 15.09 20.50
N GLU A 298 18.65 14.57 20.66
CA GLU A 298 17.68 15.07 21.64
C GLU A 298 18.20 14.94 23.08
N THR A 299 18.78 13.78 23.40
CA THR A 299 19.36 13.53 24.72
C THR A 299 20.45 14.56 25.01
N TRP A 300 21.38 14.73 24.08
CA TRP A 300 22.45 15.72 24.18
C TRP A 300 21.93 17.16 24.26
N TYR A 301 20.94 17.52 23.45
CA TYR A 301 20.37 18.87 23.42
C TYR A 301 19.75 19.26 24.77
N LYS A 302 19.17 18.31 25.50
CA LYS A 302 18.61 18.54 26.85
C LYS A 302 19.67 18.67 27.93
N THR A 303 20.84 18.07 27.76
CA THR A 303 21.90 18.03 28.78
C THR A 303 23.05 19.00 28.52
N THR A 304 23.19 19.51 27.30
CA THR A 304 24.35 20.32 26.91
C THR A 304 24.37 21.67 27.63
N THR A 305 25.57 22.07 28.05
CA THR A 305 25.84 23.42 28.58
C THR A 305 26.46 24.34 27.53
N LEU A 306 26.62 23.87 26.29
CA LEU A 306 27.17 24.67 25.20
C LEU A 306 26.13 25.65 24.65
N ALA A 307 26.57 26.87 24.39
CA ALA A 307 25.79 27.85 23.66
C ALA A 307 25.70 27.44 22.19
N LEU A 308 24.47 27.25 21.71
CA LEU A 308 24.20 26.94 20.31
C LEU A 308 23.85 28.22 19.54
N THR A 309 24.28 28.28 18.28
CA THR A 309 23.87 29.34 17.37
C THR A 309 22.38 29.25 17.05
N VAL A 310 21.82 30.31 16.46
CA VAL A 310 20.40 30.32 16.03
C VAL A 310 20.15 29.22 15.00
N ASN A 311 21.09 29.01 14.07
CA ASN A 311 20.98 28.02 13.00
C ASN A 311 21.03 26.58 13.52
N GLU A 312 21.92 26.30 14.49
CA GLU A 312 22.00 24.98 15.12
C GLU A 312 20.72 24.64 15.88
N ARG A 313 20.16 25.61 16.62
CA ARG A 313 18.87 25.43 17.31
C ARG A 313 17.73 25.19 16.32
N ALA A 314 17.64 26.00 15.27
CA ALA A 314 16.63 25.84 14.23
C ALA A 314 16.69 24.46 13.55
N TYR A 315 17.89 23.94 13.29
CA TYR A 315 18.07 22.60 12.72
C TYR A 315 17.58 21.49 13.66
N ILE A 316 17.93 21.55 14.95
CA ILE A 316 17.50 20.58 15.95
C ILE A 316 15.97 20.62 16.11
N ASP A 317 15.41 21.82 16.25
CA ASP A 317 13.97 22.02 16.42
C ASP A 317 13.19 21.52 15.18
N ALA A 318 13.69 21.78 13.96
CA ALA A 318 13.09 21.26 12.73
C ALA A 318 13.13 19.71 12.68
N ALA A 319 14.23 19.09 13.12
CA ALA A 319 14.35 17.64 13.16
C ALA A 319 13.38 17.02 14.18
N LEU A 320 13.21 17.64 15.35
CA LEU A 320 12.24 17.22 16.36
C LEU A 320 10.79 17.39 15.89
N ALA A 321 10.46 18.54 15.29
CA ALA A 321 9.13 18.81 14.74
C ALA A 321 8.74 17.80 13.65
N ARG A 322 9.70 17.41 12.78
CA ARG A 322 9.49 16.36 11.77
C ARG A 322 9.11 15.02 12.40
N ARG A 323 9.76 14.62 13.51
CA ARG A 323 9.45 13.37 14.22
C ARG A 323 8.04 13.39 14.81
N GLU A 324 7.62 14.53 15.37
CA GLU A 324 6.26 14.71 15.89
C GLU A 324 5.22 14.63 14.78
N GLU A 325 5.47 15.27 13.63
CA GLU A 325 4.61 15.18 12.45
C GLU A 325 4.49 13.72 11.96
N GLN A 326 5.61 12.99 11.87
CA GLN A 326 5.61 11.58 11.47
C GLN A 326 4.82 10.70 12.45
N ARG A 327 5.01 10.88 13.75
CA ARG A 327 4.24 10.14 14.77
C ARG A 327 2.75 10.45 14.68
N ALA A 328 2.36 11.71 14.48
CA ALA A 328 0.97 12.09 14.31
C ALA A 328 0.36 11.44 13.05
N GLN A 329 1.12 11.36 11.95
CA GLN A 329 0.67 10.69 10.73
C GLN A 329 0.53 9.17 10.91
N GLU A 330 1.46 8.52 11.61
CA GLU A 330 1.39 7.08 11.92
C GLU A 330 0.18 6.75 12.79
N VAL A 331 -0.06 7.53 13.85
CA VAL A 331 -1.25 7.40 14.70
C VAL A 331 -2.52 7.57 13.86
N ALA A 332 -2.60 8.60 13.03
CA ALA A 332 -3.76 8.83 12.17
C ALA A 332 -3.97 7.69 11.14
N ARG A 333 -2.90 7.07 10.64
CA ARG A 333 -2.99 5.88 9.75
C ARG A 333 -3.52 4.67 10.51
N ALA A 334 -3.01 4.41 11.70
CA ALA A 334 -3.47 3.30 12.55
C ALA A 334 -4.95 3.47 12.94
N GLU A 335 -5.39 4.68 13.28
CA GLU A 335 -6.79 4.98 13.56
C GLU A 335 -7.70 4.72 12.34
N ARG A 336 -7.26 5.10 11.14
CA ARG A 336 -7.99 4.83 9.89
C ARG A 336 -8.10 3.34 9.61
N GLU A 337 -7.02 2.58 9.81
CA GLU A 337 -7.00 1.14 9.60
C GLU A 337 -7.97 0.43 10.57
N GLN A 338 -7.92 0.77 11.86
CA GLN A 338 -8.87 0.25 12.86
C GLN A 338 -10.32 0.61 12.55
N ALA A 339 -10.58 1.83 12.04
CA ALA A 339 -11.92 2.24 11.65
C ALA A 339 -12.45 1.40 10.48
N LEU A 340 -11.60 1.11 9.49
CA LEU A 340 -11.95 0.26 8.35
C LEU A 340 -12.20 -1.19 8.78
N GLU A 341 -11.38 -1.74 9.67
CA GLU A 341 -11.59 -3.09 10.21
C GLU A 341 -12.94 -3.20 10.95
N ARG A 342 -13.26 -2.22 11.81
CA ARG A 342 -14.55 -2.18 12.50
C ARG A 342 -15.70 -2.13 11.50
N GLN A 343 -15.62 -1.28 10.47
CA GLN A 343 -16.65 -1.20 9.43
C GLN A 343 -16.79 -2.53 8.66
N ALA A 344 -15.68 -3.19 8.33
CA ALA A 344 -15.70 -4.47 7.63
C ALA A 344 -16.37 -5.56 8.48
N VAL A 345 -16.03 -5.66 9.77
CA VAL A 345 -16.65 -6.62 10.71
C VAL A 345 -18.15 -6.34 10.86
N THR A 346 -18.56 -5.07 11.00
CA THR A 346 -19.99 -4.72 11.11
C THR A 346 -20.75 -5.06 9.83
N ARG A 347 -20.20 -4.78 8.64
CA ARG A 347 -20.81 -5.16 7.36
C ARG A 347 -20.92 -6.67 7.20
N LEU A 348 -19.88 -7.42 7.58
CA LEU A 348 -19.89 -8.87 7.51
C LEU A 348 -20.93 -9.48 8.47
N ARG A 349 -21.02 -8.97 9.71
CA ARG A 349 -22.09 -9.38 10.64
C ARG A 349 -23.48 -9.07 10.12
N ALA A 350 -23.68 -7.89 9.52
CA ALA A 350 -24.96 -7.53 8.90
C ALA A 350 -25.32 -8.47 7.73
N LEU A 351 -24.35 -8.80 6.87
CA LEU A 351 -24.53 -9.72 5.75
C LEU A 351 -24.84 -11.14 6.22
N VAL A 352 -24.14 -11.64 7.25
CA VAL A 352 -24.46 -12.92 7.90
C VAL A 352 -25.87 -12.91 8.49
N GLY A 353 -26.28 -11.81 9.13
CA GLY A 353 -27.65 -11.64 9.62
C GLY A 353 -28.72 -11.71 8.52
N VAL A 354 -28.47 -11.05 7.37
CA VAL A 354 -29.37 -11.10 6.20
C VAL A 354 -29.44 -12.51 5.62
N MET A 355 -28.28 -13.18 5.45
CA MET A 355 -28.22 -14.56 4.93
C MET A 355 -28.93 -15.55 5.85
N ALA A 356 -28.76 -15.42 7.17
CA ALA A 356 -29.48 -16.23 8.15
C ALA A 356 -30.99 -16.01 8.06
N GLY A 357 -31.43 -14.74 7.95
CA GLY A 357 -32.85 -14.41 7.73
C GLY A 357 -33.41 -15.01 6.44
N ALA A 358 -32.69 -14.92 5.33
CA ALA A 358 -33.07 -15.53 4.06
C ALA A 358 -33.17 -17.05 4.14
N ALA A 359 -32.23 -17.71 4.84
CA ALA A 359 -32.25 -19.16 5.05
C ALA A 359 -33.47 -19.61 5.86
N VAL A 360 -33.85 -18.86 6.91
CA VAL A 360 -35.07 -19.13 7.69
C VAL A 360 -36.32 -18.98 6.83
N ILE A 361 -36.40 -17.92 6.00
CA ILE A 361 -37.53 -17.72 5.09
C ILE A 361 -37.61 -18.86 4.07
N ALA A 362 -36.50 -19.25 3.46
CA ALA A 362 -36.46 -20.36 2.50
C ALA A 362 -36.88 -21.70 3.14
N PHE A 363 -36.48 -21.94 4.40
CA PHE A 363 -36.89 -23.11 5.16
C PHE A 363 -38.40 -23.11 5.45
N LEU A 364 -38.96 -21.99 5.87
CA LEU A 364 -40.39 -21.83 6.09
C LEU A 364 -41.20 -22.02 4.80
N LEU A 365 -40.73 -21.45 3.68
CA LEU A 365 -41.35 -21.65 2.37
C LEU A 365 -41.29 -23.11 1.91
N SER A 366 -40.20 -23.81 2.21
CA SER A 366 -40.06 -25.24 1.89
C SER A 366 -41.05 -26.09 2.69
N ILE A 367 -41.22 -25.80 3.99
CA ILE A 367 -42.23 -26.45 4.83
C ILE A 367 -43.65 -26.19 4.29
N PHE A 368 -43.93 -24.94 3.92
CA PHE A 368 -45.23 -24.56 3.36
C PHE A 368 -45.50 -25.29 2.03
N ALA A 369 -44.53 -25.32 1.12
CA ALA A 369 -44.66 -26.02 -0.16
C ALA A 369 -44.86 -27.54 0.02
N PHE A 370 -44.18 -28.15 1.00
CA PHE A 370 -44.35 -29.57 1.31
C PHE A 370 -45.75 -29.88 1.85
N SER A 371 -46.26 -29.06 2.78
CA SER A 371 -47.63 -29.15 3.30
C SER A 371 -48.67 -29.01 2.18
N GLN A 372 -48.48 -28.02 1.29
CA GLN A 372 -49.38 -27.80 0.16
C GLN A 372 -49.36 -28.98 -0.83
N SER A 373 -48.19 -29.55 -1.12
CA SER A 373 -48.07 -30.74 -1.97
C SER A 373 -48.77 -31.95 -1.36
N GLN A 374 -48.70 -32.12 -0.03
CA GLN A 374 -49.36 -33.22 0.66
C GLN A 374 -50.89 -33.09 0.61
N ALA A 375 -51.41 -31.88 0.78
CA ALA A 375 -52.85 -31.58 0.65
C ALA A 375 -53.35 -31.81 -0.78
N ALA A 376 -52.57 -31.42 -1.80
CA ALA A 376 -52.92 -31.64 -3.20
C ALA A 376 -53.00 -33.14 -3.55
N GLN A 377 -52.08 -33.95 -3.02
CA GLN A 377 -52.11 -35.41 -3.22
C GLN A 377 -53.32 -36.07 -2.53
N ALA A 378 -53.70 -35.61 -1.34
CA ALA A 378 -54.89 -36.11 -0.64
C ALA A 378 -56.17 -35.83 -1.45
N ALA A 379 -56.31 -34.60 -1.98
CA ALA A 379 -57.44 -34.22 -2.82
C ALA A 379 -57.51 -35.03 -4.13
N GLN A 380 -56.37 -35.37 -4.73
CA GLN A 380 -56.34 -36.23 -5.93
C GLN A 380 -56.82 -37.66 -5.62
N ARG A 381 -56.38 -38.26 -4.51
CA ARG A 381 -56.83 -39.61 -4.12
C ARG A 381 -58.33 -39.67 -3.85
N GLU A 382 -58.88 -38.64 -3.20
CA GLU A 382 -60.32 -38.55 -2.94
C GLU A 382 -61.13 -38.43 -4.25
N ALA A 383 -60.62 -37.67 -5.23
CA ALA A 383 -61.23 -37.55 -6.55
C ALA A 383 -61.15 -38.84 -7.39
N GLU A 384 -60.11 -39.65 -7.22
CA GLU A 384 -59.96 -40.94 -7.89
C GLU A 384 -60.93 -41.97 -7.33
N ILE A 385 -61.02 -42.09 -6.00
CA ILE A 385 -62.00 -42.96 -5.32
C ILE A 385 -63.44 -42.58 -5.73
N ALA A 386 -63.77 -41.29 -5.75
CA ALA A 386 -65.09 -40.84 -6.16
C ALA A 386 -65.42 -41.14 -7.64
N ARG A 387 -64.42 -41.22 -8.51
CA ARG A 387 -64.61 -41.60 -9.92
C ARG A 387 -64.87 -43.09 -10.06
N ASP A 388 -64.10 -43.92 -9.37
CA ASP A 388 -64.27 -45.37 -9.40
C ASP A 388 -65.65 -45.77 -8.86
N ASP A 389 -66.10 -45.15 -7.76
CA ASP A 389 -67.44 -45.37 -7.20
C ASP A 389 -68.56 -44.94 -8.17
N ALA A 390 -68.37 -43.83 -8.89
CA ALA A 390 -69.33 -43.37 -9.90
C ALA A 390 -69.41 -44.29 -11.12
N GLU A 391 -68.29 -44.91 -11.51
CA GLU A 391 -68.26 -45.87 -12.62
C GLU A 391 -68.95 -47.20 -12.25
N VAL A 392 -68.73 -47.69 -11.04
CA VAL A 392 -69.46 -48.87 -10.51
C VAL A 392 -70.96 -48.63 -10.52
N ALA A 393 -71.40 -47.47 -10.01
CA ALA A 393 -72.81 -47.09 -10.00
C ALA A 393 -73.43 -47.00 -11.42
N ARG A 394 -72.66 -46.54 -12.42
CA ARG A 394 -73.11 -46.49 -13.83
C ARG A 394 -73.35 -47.89 -14.39
N VAL A 395 -72.41 -48.81 -14.17
CA VAL A 395 -72.50 -50.19 -14.69
C VAL A 395 -73.69 -50.94 -14.08
N ASP A 396 -73.95 -50.76 -12.80
CA ASP A 396 -75.12 -51.36 -12.15
C ASP A 396 -76.44 -50.78 -12.66
N ALA A 397 -76.50 -49.46 -12.92
CA ALA A 397 -77.67 -48.82 -13.51
C ALA A 397 -77.98 -49.35 -14.92
N GLU A 398 -76.96 -49.56 -15.76
CA GLU A 398 -77.13 -50.13 -17.10
C GLU A 398 -77.62 -51.58 -17.07
N LYS A 399 -77.09 -52.42 -16.17
CA LYS A 399 -77.57 -53.80 -15.99
C LYS A 399 -79.03 -53.85 -15.57
N ASN A 400 -79.43 -53.00 -14.61
CA ASN A 400 -80.82 -52.91 -14.15
C ASN A 400 -81.76 -52.46 -15.29
N ALA A 401 -81.32 -51.55 -16.14
CA ALA A 401 -82.09 -51.11 -17.30
C ALA A 401 -82.27 -52.23 -18.35
N GLN A 402 -81.23 -53.02 -18.61
CA GLN A 402 -81.30 -54.17 -19.52
C GLN A 402 -82.23 -55.27 -18.99
N GLU A 403 -82.15 -55.59 -17.69
CA GLU A 403 -83.06 -56.54 -17.05
C GLU A 403 -84.52 -56.09 -17.17
N ALA A 404 -84.81 -54.82 -16.84
CA ALA A 404 -86.15 -54.24 -16.96
C ALA A 404 -86.70 -54.29 -18.39
N ASN A 405 -85.85 -54.04 -19.40
CA ASN A 405 -86.23 -54.15 -20.81
C ASN A 405 -86.56 -55.60 -21.19
N SER A 406 -85.74 -56.58 -20.75
CA SER A 406 -86.01 -58.00 -21.00
C SER A 406 -87.34 -58.46 -20.39
N LEU A 407 -87.67 -58.01 -19.18
CA LEU A 407 -88.93 -58.30 -18.51
C LEU A 407 -90.13 -57.65 -19.21
N THR A 408 -89.96 -56.43 -19.72
CA THR A 408 -91.00 -55.73 -20.49
C THR A 408 -91.31 -56.48 -21.78
N LEU A 409 -90.28 -56.91 -22.52
CA LEU A 409 -90.43 -57.71 -23.73
C LEU A 409 -91.10 -59.07 -23.43
N ALA A 410 -90.72 -59.74 -22.34
CA ALA A 410 -91.37 -60.98 -21.90
C ALA A 410 -92.84 -60.76 -21.50
N ALA A 411 -93.17 -59.66 -20.84
CA ALA A 411 -94.55 -59.31 -20.53
C ALA A 411 -95.38 -59.07 -21.80
N ASN A 412 -94.81 -58.37 -22.79
CA ASN A 412 -95.45 -58.16 -24.08
C ASN A 412 -95.65 -59.48 -24.85
N ALA A 413 -94.64 -60.36 -24.84
CA ALA A 413 -94.75 -61.70 -25.42
C ALA A 413 -95.88 -62.51 -24.77
N ARG A 414 -95.99 -62.45 -23.44
CA ARG A 414 -97.06 -63.11 -22.69
C ARG A 414 -98.44 -62.55 -23.05
N ASN A 415 -98.58 -61.23 -23.16
CA ASN A 415 -99.83 -60.60 -23.59
C ASN A 415 -100.22 -60.99 -25.01
N ALA A 416 -99.24 -61.09 -25.93
CA ALA A 416 -99.48 -61.56 -27.30
C ALA A 416 -99.97 -63.01 -27.34
N LEU A 417 -99.51 -63.88 -26.42
CA LEU A 417 -100.02 -65.25 -26.28
C LEU A 417 -101.43 -65.31 -25.72
N THR A 418 -101.71 -64.58 -24.65
CA THR A 418 -102.94 -64.76 -23.86
C THR A 418 -104.10 -63.91 -24.36
N THR A 419 -103.82 -62.69 -24.82
CA THR A 419 -104.86 -61.69 -25.10
C THR A 419 -105.07 -61.52 -26.60
N GLU A 420 -103.99 -61.40 -27.37
CA GLU A 420 -104.07 -61.15 -28.81
C GLU A 420 -104.17 -62.45 -29.63
N SER A 421 -103.88 -63.61 -29.02
CA SER A 421 -103.80 -64.92 -29.71
C SER A 421 -102.89 -64.89 -30.95
N ASN A 422 -101.77 -64.17 -30.87
CA ASN A 422 -100.80 -64.04 -31.96
C ASN A 422 -99.47 -64.77 -31.60
N PRO A 423 -99.36 -66.08 -31.87
CA PRO A 423 -98.22 -66.89 -31.43
C PRO A 423 -96.89 -66.49 -32.08
N MET A 424 -96.92 -65.93 -33.31
CA MET A 424 -95.71 -65.47 -34.01
C MET A 424 -95.12 -64.21 -33.37
N LEU A 425 -95.96 -63.22 -33.03
CA LEU A 425 -95.51 -62.01 -32.34
C LEU A 425 -94.99 -62.34 -30.95
N ALA A 426 -95.68 -63.24 -30.25
CA ALA A 426 -95.25 -63.73 -28.95
C ALA A 426 -93.87 -64.40 -28.98
N LEU A 427 -93.63 -65.29 -29.95
CA LEU A 427 -92.34 -65.96 -30.10
C LEU A 427 -91.23 -64.96 -30.40
N GLY A 428 -91.48 -64.01 -31.31
CA GLY A 428 -90.52 -62.93 -31.64
C GLY A 428 -90.16 -62.07 -30.43
N LEU A 429 -91.15 -61.66 -29.64
CA LEU A 429 -90.95 -60.88 -28.42
C LEU A 429 -90.24 -61.69 -27.31
N ALA A 430 -90.54 -62.98 -27.17
CA ALA A 430 -89.91 -63.84 -26.17
C ALA A 430 -88.43 -64.12 -26.49
N LEU A 431 -88.10 -64.29 -27.78
CA LEU A 431 -86.71 -64.39 -28.25
C LEU A 431 -85.95 -63.08 -28.03
N ALA A 432 -86.58 -61.93 -28.33
CA ALA A 432 -85.99 -60.62 -28.07
C ALA A 432 -85.74 -60.40 -26.57
N ALA A 433 -86.68 -60.81 -25.72
CA ALA A 433 -86.52 -60.78 -24.27
C ALA A 433 -85.33 -61.61 -23.79
N ASN A 434 -85.16 -62.83 -24.33
CA ASN A 434 -84.05 -63.72 -23.99
C ASN A 434 -82.69 -63.20 -24.47
N ALA A 435 -82.66 -62.47 -25.59
CA ALA A 435 -81.43 -61.85 -26.07
C ALA A 435 -81.06 -60.56 -25.31
N ALA A 436 -82.03 -59.86 -24.73
CA ALA A 436 -81.82 -58.55 -24.10
C ALA A 436 -81.07 -58.59 -22.75
N TYR A 437 -81.07 -59.72 -22.05
CA TYR A 437 -80.41 -59.86 -20.75
C TYR A 437 -79.98 -61.31 -20.49
N GLN A 438 -78.71 -61.50 -20.09
CA GLN A 438 -78.15 -62.81 -19.73
C GLN A 438 -77.55 -62.80 -18.32
N PRO A 439 -77.79 -63.86 -17.51
CA PRO A 439 -78.64 -65.01 -17.79
C PRO A 439 -80.13 -64.60 -17.83
N PRO A 440 -80.96 -65.24 -18.68
CA PRO A 440 -82.36 -64.86 -18.80
C PRO A 440 -83.07 -65.03 -17.46
N THR A 441 -83.92 -64.08 -17.11
CA THR A 441 -84.73 -64.18 -15.89
C THR A 441 -85.69 -65.37 -15.98
N VAL A 442 -86.15 -65.84 -14.82
CA VAL A 442 -87.10 -66.96 -14.72
C VAL A 442 -88.38 -66.67 -15.54
N GLU A 443 -88.82 -65.41 -15.58
CA GLU A 443 -90.02 -65.01 -16.31
C GLU A 443 -89.82 -65.07 -17.83
N VAL A 444 -88.68 -64.57 -18.34
CA VAL A 444 -88.33 -64.64 -19.77
C VAL A 444 -88.28 -66.10 -20.25
N SER A 445 -87.65 -66.97 -19.47
CA SER A 445 -87.53 -68.40 -19.77
C SER A 445 -88.91 -69.08 -19.84
N ARG A 446 -89.82 -68.72 -18.93
CA ARG A 446 -91.18 -69.27 -18.89
C ARG A 446 -92.00 -68.82 -20.10
N VAL A 447 -91.95 -67.53 -20.45
CA VAL A 447 -92.70 -67.00 -21.59
C VAL A 447 -92.20 -67.58 -22.90
N LEU A 448 -90.87 -67.70 -23.07
CA LEU A 448 -90.28 -68.35 -24.23
C LEU A 448 -90.76 -69.79 -24.38
N ALA A 449 -90.75 -70.57 -23.30
CA ALA A 449 -91.28 -71.94 -23.31
C ALA A 449 -92.76 -71.97 -23.73
N SER A 450 -93.60 -71.08 -23.19
CA SER A 450 -95.02 -71.04 -23.56
C SER A 450 -95.27 -70.61 -25.02
N ALA A 451 -94.43 -69.73 -25.57
CA ALA A 451 -94.56 -69.29 -26.96
C ALA A 451 -94.22 -70.39 -27.97
N VAL A 452 -93.23 -71.23 -27.65
CA VAL A 452 -92.78 -72.33 -28.51
C VAL A 452 -93.85 -73.43 -28.65
N TYR A 453 -94.70 -73.65 -27.64
CA TYR A 453 -95.68 -74.75 -27.62
C TYR A 453 -97.14 -74.31 -27.88
N ALA A 454 -97.38 -73.08 -28.35
CA ALA A 454 -98.74 -72.58 -28.62
C ALA A 454 -99.39 -73.25 -29.86
N PRO A 455 -100.67 -73.69 -29.81
CA PRO A 455 -101.33 -74.37 -30.92
C PRO A 455 -101.64 -73.39 -32.08
N GLY A 456 -101.02 -73.62 -33.23
CA GLY A 456 -101.13 -72.75 -34.41
C GLY A 456 -100.40 -73.29 -35.64
N VAL A 457 -100.53 -74.59 -35.91
CA VAL A 457 -100.03 -75.23 -37.14
C VAL A 457 -100.74 -74.57 -38.34
N ARG A 458 -99.95 -73.99 -39.25
CA ARG A 458 -100.42 -73.10 -40.33
C ARG A 458 -101.33 -73.79 -41.36
N ALA A 459 -101.25 -75.11 -41.52
CA ALA A 459 -102.16 -75.93 -42.34
C ALA A 459 -101.97 -77.44 -42.06
N ARG A 460 -103.05 -78.23 -42.17
CA ARG A 460 -103.01 -79.70 -42.15
C ARG A 460 -103.43 -80.23 -43.52
N LEU A 461 -102.51 -80.91 -44.20
CA LEU A 461 -102.70 -81.43 -45.56
C LEU A 461 -103.25 -82.86 -45.47
N GLU A 462 -104.58 -83.00 -45.58
CA GLU A 462 -105.27 -84.27 -45.40
C GLU A 462 -105.54 -84.97 -46.74
N GLY A 463 -105.31 -86.28 -46.81
CA GLY A 463 -105.75 -87.08 -47.95
C GLY A 463 -104.93 -88.35 -48.23
N HIS A 464 -103.71 -88.47 -47.71
CA HIS A 464 -103.04 -89.77 -47.65
C HIS A 464 -103.78 -90.71 -46.71
N THR A 465 -103.96 -91.96 -47.13
CA THR A 465 -104.73 -92.99 -46.41
C THR A 465 -103.84 -93.93 -45.60
N SER A 466 -102.52 -93.78 -45.71
CA SER A 466 -101.50 -94.49 -44.93
C SER A 466 -100.42 -93.52 -44.47
N ALA A 467 -99.38 -94.05 -43.81
CA ALA A 467 -98.29 -93.25 -43.25
C ALA A 467 -97.58 -92.43 -44.35
N VAL A 468 -97.48 -91.12 -44.15
CA VAL A 468 -96.61 -90.25 -44.94
C VAL A 468 -95.17 -90.53 -44.52
N THR A 469 -94.40 -91.08 -45.45
CA THR A 469 -93.04 -91.59 -45.25
C THR A 469 -91.98 -90.59 -45.67
N ALA A 470 -92.32 -89.65 -46.56
CA ALA A 470 -91.41 -88.62 -47.04
C ALA A 470 -92.13 -87.29 -47.27
N VAL A 471 -91.46 -86.17 -46.99
CA VAL A 471 -91.90 -84.80 -47.26
C VAL A 471 -90.72 -83.98 -47.78
N ALA A 472 -90.95 -83.16 -48.79
CA ALA A 472 -90.01 -82.16 -49.29
C ALA A 472 -90.71 -80.85 -49.59
N TYR A 473 -90.04 -79.73 -49.33
CA TYR A 473 -90.49 -78.40 -49.75
C TYR A 473 -89.87 -78.02 -51.09
N SER A 474 -90.61 -77.29 -51.91
CA SER A 474 -90.06 -76.60 -53.08
C SER A 474 -89.07 -75.51 -52.64
N THR A 475 -88.12 -75.15 -53.51
CA THR A 475 -87.07 -74.17 -53.19
C THR A 475 -87.60 -72.75 -52.94
N ASP A 476 -88.77 -72.42 -53.48
CA ASP A 476 -89.49 -71.17 -53.21
C ASP A 476 -90.40 -71.25 -51.97
N GLY A 477 -90.52 -72.43 -51.35
CA GLY A 477 -91.31 -72.67 -50.15
C GLY A 477 -92.83 -72.54 -50.34
N THR A 478 -93.33 -72.59 -51.57
CA THR A 478 -94.76 -72.46 -51.89
C THR A 478 -95.48 -73.81 -52.02
N GLN A 479 -94.74 -74.89 -52.26
CA GLN A 479 -95.28 -76.22 -52.47
C GLN A 479 -94.59 -77.25 -51.57
N VAL A 480 -95.34 -78.31 -51.22
CA VAL A 480 -94.83 -79.48 -50.50
C VAL A 480 -95.14 -80.72 -51.32
N ALA A 481 -94.16 -81.57 -51.53
CA ALA A 481 -94.37 -82.90 -52.07
C ALA A 481 -94.32 -83.92 -50.92
N SER A 482 -95.28 -84.85 -50.87
CA SER A 482 -95.32 -85.91 -49.88
C SER A 482 -95.52 -87.28 -50.52
N GLY A 483 -94.69 -88.24 -50.12
CA GLY A 483 -94.81 -89.65 -50.49
C GLY A 483 -95.38 -90.46 -49.33
N SER A 484 -96.22 -91.43 -49.64
CA SER A 484 -96.95 -92.22 -48.63
C SER A 484 -96.88 -93.73 -48.91
N ALA A 485 -97.10 -94.50 -47.86
CA ALA A 485 -97.25 -95.95 -47.90
C ALA A 485 -98.61 -96.43 -48.45
N ASP A 486 -99.49 -95.51 -48.84
CA ASP A 486 -100.73 -95.83 -49.57
C ASP A 486 -100.52 -96.01 -51.08
N GLY A 487 -99.26 -95.97 -51.53
CA GLY A 487 -98.90 -96.06 -52.95
C GLY A 487 -99.05 -94.73 -53.70
N THR A 488 -99.24 -93.61 -53.00
CA THR A 488 -99.47 -92.30 -53.64
C THR A 488 -98.39 -91.28 -53.32
N LEU A 489 -98.04 -90.48 -54.33
CA LEU A 489 -97.23 -89.27 -54.22
C LEU A 489 -98.15 -88.08 -54.50
N ARG A 490 -98.19 -87.12 -53.56
CA ARG A 490 -99.03 -85.92 -53.68
C ARG A 490 -98.17 -84.67 -53.65
N LEU A 491 -98.49 -83.74 -54.54
CA LEU A 491 -97.98 -82.38 -54.47
C LEU A 491 -99.06 -81.46 -53.91
N TRP A 492 -98.70 -80.62 -52.95
CA TRP A 492 -99.58 -79.71 -52.24
C TRP A 492 -99.14 -78.27 -52.46
N ASP A 493 -100.12 -77.39 -52.64
CA ASP A 493 -99.91 -75.96 -52.57
C ASP A 493 -100.15 -75.50 -51.12
N ILE A 494 -99.14 -74.86 -50.50
CA ILE A 494 -99.19 -74.51 -49.07
C ILE A 494 -100.20 -73.39 -48.81
N ALA A 495 -100.34 -72.45 -49.74
CA ALA A 495 -101.22 -71.30 -49.59
C ALA A 495 -102.70 -71.74 -49.56
N THR A 496 -103.03 -72.75 -50.36
CA THR A 496 -104.41 -73.25 -50.50
C THR A 496 -104.67 -74.53 -49.74
N SER A 497 -103.63 -75.21 -49.25
CA SER A 497 -103.71 -76.54 -48.62
C SER A 497 -104.34 -77.62 -49.49
N ALA A 498 -104.38 -77.41 -50.81
CA ALA A 498 -104.99 -78.31 -51.76
C ALA A 498 -103.95 -79.18 -52.47
N THR A 499 -104.34 -80.41 -52.81
CA THR A 499 -103.52 -81.28 -53.68
C THR A 499 -103.52 -80.70 -55.10
N VAL A 500 -102.34 -80.35 -55.60
CA VAL A 500 -102.12 -79.88 -56.97
C VAL A 500 -102.23 -81.05 -57.95
N TRP A 501 -101.57 -82.16 -57.64
CA TRP A 501 -101.67 -83.40 -58.40
C TRP A 501 -101.26 -84.61 -57.54
N GLU A 502 -101.67 -85.80 -58.01
CA GLU A 502 -101.41 -87.08 -57.38
C GLU A 502 -100.96 -88.12 -58.41
N VAL A 503 -99.97 -88.93 -58.04
CA VAL A 503 -99.47 -90.07 -58.83
C VAL A 503 -99.53 -91.33 -57.98
N THR A 504 -100.05 -92.42 -58.55
CA THR A 504 -100.21 -93.70 -57.86
C THR A 504 -99.27 -94.76 -58.43
N SER A 505 -98.76 -95.62 -57.56
CA SER A 505 -97.93 -96.77 -57.85
C SER A 505 -98.32 -97.94 -56.93
N ASP A 506 -98.05 -99.17 -57.34
CA ASP A 506 -98.28 -100.36 -56.51
C ASP A 506 -97.31 -100.43 -55.31
N GLY A 507 -96.23 -99.64 -55.34
CA GLY A 507 -95.18 -99.58 -54.33
C GLY A 507 -95.24 -98.35 -53.42
N ILE A 508 -94.64 -98.47 -52.24
CA ILE A 508 -94.58 -97.41 -51.23
C ILE A 508 -93.55 -96.36 -51.65
N PHE A 509 -93.93 -95.09 -51.70
CA PHE A 509 -92.97 -94.01 -51.86
C PHE A 509 -92.13 -93.86 -50.59
N THR A 510 -90.81 -93.88 -50.69
CA THR A 510 -89.90 -93.83 -49.53
C THR A 510 -89.10 -92.54 -49.44
N SER A 511 -88.95 -91.83 -50.54
CA SER A 511 -88.21 -90.57 -50.61
C SER A 511 -88.81 -89.67 -51.69
N VAL A 512 -88.77 -88.36 -51.43
CA VAL A 512 -89.26 -87.31 -52.34
C VAL A 512 -88.33 -86.11 -52.23
N VAL A 513 -87.96 -85.52 -53.36
CA VAL A 513 -87.08 -84.35 -53.43
C VAL A 513 -87.40 -83.52 -54.66
N PHE A 514 -87.35 -82.20 -54.52
CA PHE A 514 -87.42 -81.27 -55.64
C PHE A 514 -86.05 -81.11 -56.29
N SER A 515 -86.01 -80.92 -57.61
CA SER A 515 -84.83 -80.41 -58.30
C SER A 515 -84.41 -79.05 -57.72
N PRO A 516 -83.12 -78.67 -57.77
CA PRO A 516 -82.66 -77.37 -57.24
C PRO A 516 -83.34 -76.15 -57.87
N ASP A 517 -83.83 -76.28 -59.11
CA ASP A 517 -84.59 -75.24 -59.81
C ASP A 517 -86.11 -75.30 -59.53
N GLY A 518 -86.57 -76.26 -58.71
CA GLY A 518 -87.96 -76.40 -58.29
C GLY A 518 -88.92 -76.97 -59.35
N THR A 519 -88.43 -77.32 -60.54
CA THR A 519 -89.29 -77.69 -61.69
C THR A 519 -89.70 -79.16 -61.73
N ILE A 520 -88.91 -80.06 -61.13
CA ILE A 520 -89.12 -81.51 -61.19
C ILE A 520 -89.18 -82.08 -59.77
N VAL A 521 -90.12 -83.00 -59.53
CA VAL A 521 -90.16 -83.81 -58.30
C VAL A 521 -89.63 -85.21 -58.63
N TYR A 522 -88.57 -85.63 -57.94
CA TYR A 522 -88.07 -86.99 -57.96
C TYR A 522 -88.61 -87.76 -56.76
N ALA A 523 -89.12 -88.95 -57.01
CA ALA A 523 -89.58 -89.86 -55.97
C ALA A 523 -89.12 -91.28 -56.26
N ALA A 524 -88.87 -92.05 -55.20
CA ALA A 524 -88.47 -93.44 -55.29
C ALA A 524 -89.52 -94.33 -54.59
N ASN A 525 -89.95 -95.40 -55.26
CA ASN A 525 -90.88 -96.38 -54.70
C ASN A 525 -90.19 -97.73 -54.39
N THR A 526 -90.90 -98.62 -53.69
CA THR A 526 -90.40 -99.96 -53.36
C THR A 526 -90.41 -100.96 -54.53
N ASP A 527 -90.98 -100.59 -55.68
CA ASP A 527 -91.15 -101.48 -56.85
C ASP A 527 -89.96 -101.40 -57.82
N MET A 528 -88.84 -100.81 -57.36
CA MET A 528 -87.57 -100.63 -58.08
C MET A 528 -87.65 -99.73 -59.33
N THR A 529 -88.60 -98.81 -59.37
CA THR A 529 -88.66 -97.67 -60.31
C THR A 529 -88.67 -96.36 -59.55
#